data_AF-A0A817HER0-F1
#
_entry.id   AF-A0A817HER0-F1
#
_cell.length_a   1.000
_cell.length_b   1.000
_cell.length_c   1.000
_cell.angle_alpha   90.00
_cell.angle_beta   90.00
_cell.angle_gamma   90.00
#
_symmetry.space_group_name_H-M   'P 1'
#
loop_
_entity.id
_entity.type
_entity.pdbx_description
1 polymer ?
#
loop_
_entity_poly.entity_id
_entity_poly.type
_entity_poly.pdbx_seq_one_letter_code
_entity_poly.pdbx_strand_id
1 'polypeptide(L)'
;MYSFNNKPLKLVRADFCSLQQVKKLLDDGRITIGHMKNLVKPYHSPAKISKGMKCYSHHHTTNECTSQVQLCIRCGLDHPYNNNCQNEIKCINCSQDHYAGHSACPEVQQIRRQISQNQREKRTQLLINLEQDQQLHYNNNNQSFPQLPSTSIQQQQQQQHQPQRYSSQPQTYASIIQAQTQHQQQPHKND
;
A
#
# COMPACT_ATOMS: atom_id res chain seq x y z
N MET A 1 9.20 26.06 17.96
CA MET A 1 8.43 25.43 16.87
C MET A 1 9.20 25.65 15.59
N TYR A 2 9.54 24.59 14.84
CA TYR A 2 10.19 24.76 13.55
C TYR A 2 9.13 25.12 12.52
N SER A 3 9.17 26.36 12.05
CA SER A 3 8.27 26.91 11.05
C SER A 3 9.09 27.28 9.82
N PHE A 4 8.81 26.62 8.69
CA PHE A 4 9.18 27.16 7.39
C PHE A 4 8.00 28.03 6.96
N ASN A 5 8.19 29.36 6.85
CA ASN A 5 7.15 30.32 6.47
C ASN A 5 5.89 30.34 7.37
N ASN A 6 6.04 30.38 8.70
CA ASN A 6 4.93 30.55 9.67
C ASN A 6 3.78 29.52 9.62
N LYS A 7 3.94 28.39 8.91
CA LYS A 7 2.98 27.29 8.93
C LYS A 7 3.51 26.14 9.81
N PRO A 8 2.68 25.52 10.65
CA PRO A 8 3.09 24.34 11.40
C PRO A 8 3.38 23.18 10.44
N LEU A 9 4.58 22.60 10.54
CA LEU A 9 4.95 21.41 9.78
C LEU A 9 4.11 20.21 10.27
N LYS A 10 3.30 19.64 9.37
CA LYS A 10 2.41 18.50 9.69
C LYS A 10 3.15 17.16 9.73
N LEU A 11 4.28 17.06 9.05
CA LEU A 11 5.08 15.85 8.95
C LEU A 11 6.55 16.22 8.80
N VAL A 12 7.42 15.57 9.56
CA VAL A 12 8.88 15.67 9.44
C VAL A 12 9.39 14.27 9.12
N ARG A 13 10.20 14.16 8.07
CA ARG A 13 10.94 12.95 7.76
C ARG A 13 12.34 13.09 8.35
N ALA A 14 12.77 12.10 9.10
CA ALA A 14 14.14 11.97 9.57
C ALA A 14 14.73 10.70 8.94
N ASP A 15 15.85 10.85 8.26
CA ASP A 15 16.60 9.73 7.71
C ASP A 15 17.72 9.36 8.69
N PHE A 16 17.95 8.05 8.87
CA PHE A 16 18.96 7.50 9.77
C PHE A 16 20.02 6.76 8.97
N CYS A 17 21.28 6.90 9.38
CA CYS A 17 22.39 6.28 8.67
C CYS A 17 22.56 4.80 8.98
N SER A 18 21.94 4.28 10.05
CA SER A 18 22.02 2.85 10.39
C SER A 18 20.73 2.32 11.05
N LEU A 19 20.47 1.03 10.82
CA LEU A 19 19.37 0.31 11.48
C LEU A 19 19.57 0.24 13.01
N GLN A 20 20.81 0.23 13.48
CA GLN A 20 21.11 0.23 14.92
C GLN A 20 20.66 1.52 15.60
N GLN A 21 20.85 2.68 14.96
CA GLN A 21 20.36 3.97 15.47
C GLN A 21 18.84 3.99 15.55
N VAL A 22 18.16 3.47 14.53
CA VAL A 22 16.69 3.34 14.53
C VAL A 22 16.24 2.42 15.66
N LYS A 23 16.89 1.26 15.84
CA LYS A 23 16.53 0.31 16.90
C LYS A 23 16.70 0.94 18.28
N LYS A 24 17.85 1.57 18.55
CA LYS A 24 18.08 2.29 19.80
C LYS A 24 17.02 3.37 20.06
N LEU A 25 16.64 4.14 19.05
CA LEU A 25 15.60 5.16 19.17
C LEU A 25 14.22 4.56 19.52
N LEU A 26 13.88 3.42 18.91
CA LEU A 26 12.64 2.70 19.20
C LEU A 26 12.66 2.09 20.61
N ASP A 27 13.82 1.60 21.06
CA ASP A 27 14.02 1.04 22.40
C ASP A 27 13.95 2.15 23.48
N ASP A 28 14.56 3.31 23.22
CA ASP A 28 14.50 4.50 24.10
C ASP A 28 13.07 5.08 24.17
N GLY A 29 12.25 4.87 23.13
CA GLY A 29 10.83 5.24 23.06
C GLY A 29 10.56 6.74 23.07
N ARG A 30 11.60 7.58 23.03
CA ARG A 30 11.51 9.05 23.08
C ARG A 30 12.58 9.68 22.19
N ILE A 31 12.21 10.80 21.55
CA ILE A 31 13.13 11.64 20.78
C ILE A 31 13.05 13.08 21.27
N THR A 32 14.20 13.73 21.38
CA THR A 32 14.29 15.15 21.70
C THR A 32 14.48 15.94 20.41
N ILE A 33 13.55 16.86 20.12
CA ILE A 33 13.62 17.77 18.96
C ILE A 33 13.56 19.19 19.51
N GLY A 34 14.68 19.91 19.44
CA GLY A 34 14.86 21.18 20.15
C GLY A 34 14.72 20.97 21.67
N HIS A 35 13.77 21.65 22.30
CA HIS A 35 13.48 21.52 23.74
C HIS A 35 12.29 20.60 24.05
N MET A 36 11.75 19.87 23.07
CA MET A 36 10.57 19.02 23.24
C MET A 36 10.94 17.55 23.24
N LYS A 37 10.43 16.79 24.23
CA LYS A 37 10.50 15.33 24.27
C LYS A 37 9.23 14.75 23.65
N ASN A 38 9.37 14.02 22.56
CA ASN A 38 8.27 13.38 21.84
C ASN A 38 8.34 11.87 22.02
N LEU A 39 7.18 11.21 22.14
CA LEU A 39 7.10 9.76 22.16
C LEU A 39 7.39 9.20 20.76
N VAL A 40 8.25 8.20 20.69
CA VAL A 40 8.52 7.45 19.47
C VAL A 40 7.85 6.09 19.59
N LYS A 41 7.12 5.71 18.56
CA LYS A 41 6.56 4.37 18.41
C LYS A 41 6.90 3.86 17.01
N PRO A 42 7.13 2.55 16.85
CA PRO A 42 7.24 1.95 15.53
C PRO A 42 6.02 2.32 14.68
N TYR A 43 6.27 2.84 13.49
CA TYR A 43 5.20 3.07 12.53
C TYR A 43 4.80 1.74 11.90
N HIS A 44 3.55 1.36 12.07
CA HIS A 44 2.92 0.27 11.33
C HIS A 44 1.95 0.90 10.35
N SER A 45 2.12 0.60 9.05
CA SER A 45 1.20 1.06 8.01
C SER A 45 -0.23 0.69 8.40
N PRO A 46 -1.23 1.58 8.25
CA PRO A 46 -2.62 1.30 8.58
C PRO A 46 -3.21 0.34 7.56
N ALA A 47 -2.79 -0.93 7.62
CA ALA A 47 -3.36 -2.00 6.84
C ALA A 47 -4.83 -2.19 7.23
N LYS A 48 -5.68 -2.39 6.21
CA LYS A 48 -7.06 -2.78 6.43
C LYS A 48 -7.08 -4.19 7.01
N ILE A 49 -7.70 -4.33 8.17
CA ILE A 49 -7.93 -5.62 8.82
C ILE A 49 -9.32 -6.09 8.43
N SER A 50 -9.42 -7.30 7.89
CA SER A 50 -10.71 -7.95 7.65
C SER A 50 -11.35 -8.30 8.98
N LYS A 51 -12.66 -8.15 9.08
CA LYS A 51 -13.43 -8.51 10.28
C LYS A 51 -14.80 -9.02 9.87
N GLY A 52 -15.35 -9.93 10.66
CA GLY A 52 -16.76 -10.31 10.53
C GLY A 52 -17.67 -9.10 10.75
N MET A 53 -18.65 -8.86 9.88
CA MET A 53 -19.53 -7.69 10.01
C MET A 53 -20.52 -7.81 11.18
N LYS A 54 -20.87 -9.04 11.58
CA LYS A 54 -21.80 -9.31 12.69
C LYS A 54 -21.09 -9.38 14.03
N CYS A 55 -20.01 -10.15 14.11
CA CYS A 55 -19.30 -10.37 15.36
C CYS A 55 -18.11 -9.45 15.58
N TYR A 56 -17.65 -8.69 14.57
CA TYR A 56 -16.45 -7.84 14.61
C TYR A 56 -15.11 -8.52 14.93
N SER A 57 -15.07 -9.86 15.00
CA SER A 57 -13.85 -10.64 15.20
C SER A 57 -12.86 -10.43 14.05
N HIS A 58 -11.58 -10.35 14.37
CA HIS A 58 -10.51 -10.23 13.38
C HIS A 58 -10.01 -11.59 12.84
N HIS A 59 -10.55 -12.71 13.34
CA HIS A 59 -10.11 -14.06 12.99
C HIS A 59 -10.64 -14.57 11.66
N HIS A 60 -11.74 -13.99 11.16
CA HIS A 60 -12.39 -14.42 9.94
C HIS A 60 -12.97 -13.22 9.18
N THR A 61 -13.18 -13.41 7.89
CA THR A 61 -13.78 -12.40 7.02
C THR A 61 -15.29 -12.37 7.14
N THR A 62 -15.94 -11.34 6.57
CA THR A 62 -17.41 -11.25 6.54
C THR A 62 -18.09 -12.50 5.99
N ASN A 63 -17.51 -13.12 4.96
CA ASN A 63 -18.11 -14.27 4.27
C ASN A 63 -18.00 -15.56 5.08
N GLU A 64 -17.05 -15.62 6.01
CA GLU A 64 -16.79 -16.77 6.89
C GLU A 64 -17.49 -16.61 8.25
N CYS A 65 -18.22 -15.51 8.44
CA CYS A 65 -18.89 -15.20 9.70
C CYS A 65 -20.14 -16.06 9.88
N THR A 66 -20.07 -17.05 10.76
CA THR A 66 -21.19 -17.93 11.11
C THR A 66 -22.11 -17.35 12.19
N SER A 67 -21.78 -16.19 12.75
CA SER A 67 -22.60 -15.56 13.79
C SER A 67 -24.00 -15.24 13.27
N GLN A 68 -25.01 -15.69 14.01
CA GLN A 68 -26.41 -15.39 13.69
C GLN A 68 -26.83 -14.02 14.20
N VAL A 69 -26.22 -13.56 15.30
CA VAL A 69 -26.51 -12.28 15.97
C VAL A 69 -25.45 -11.24 15.62
N GLN A 70 -25.88 -9.99 15.47
CA GLN A 70 -24.98 -8.84 15.37
C GLN A 70 -24.62 -8.35 16.78
N LEU A 71 -23.33 -8.37 17.09
CA LEU A 71 -22.79 -7.85 18.34
C LEU A 71 -22.71 -6.33 18.31
N CYS A 72 -22.56 -5.72 19.47
CA CYS A 72 -22.32 -4.28 19.58
C CYS A 72 -20.82 -4.02 19.48
N ILE A 73 -20.39 -3.16 18.53
CA ILE A 73 -18.97 -2.81 18.38
C ILE A 73 -18.35 -2.17 19.64
N ARG A 74 -19.18 -1.56 20.51
CA ARG A 74 -18.76 -0.84 21.72
C ARG A 74 -18.59 -1.76 22.93
N CYS A 75 -19.56 -2.65 23.19
CA CYS A 75 -19.58 -3.49 24.40
C CYS A 75 -19.46 -5.00 24.13
N GLY A 76 -19.57 -5.45 22.88
CA GLY A 76 -19.44 -6.85 22.50
C GLY A 76 -20.64 -7.75 22.83
N LEU A 77 -21.75 -7.20 23.32
CA LEU A 77 -22.97 -7.96 23.64
C LEU A 77 -23.90 -8.13 22.42
N ASP A 78 -24.86 -9.05 22.55
CA ASP A 78 -25.83 -9.50 21.54
C ASP A 78 -26.91 -8.45 21.21
N HIS A 79 -26.48 -7.31 20.68
CA HIS A 79 -27.36 -6.29 20.12
C HIS A 79 -26.61 -5.43 19.10
N PRO A 80 -27.29 -4.84 18.09
CA PRO A 80 -26.64 -3.92 17.17
C PRO A 80 -26.13 -2.66 17.90
N TYR A 81 -25.14 -1.99 17.31
CA TYR A 81 -24.62 -0.75 17.86
C TYR A 81 -25.72 0.31 18.01
N ASN A 82 -25.77 0.94 19.17
CA ASN A 82 -26.63 2.07 19.49
C ASN A 82 -25.78 3.15 20.17
N ASN A 83 -25.94 4.41 19.77
CA ASN A 83 -25.26 5.56 20.37
C ASN A 83 -25.54 5.68 21.88
N ASN A 84 -26.71 5.21 22.33
CA ASN A 84 -27.12 5.22 23.73
C ASN A 84 -26.85 3.90 24.46
N CYS A 85 -25.93 3.06 23.95
CA CYS A 85 -25.53 1.82 24.63
C CYS A 85 -24.98 2.15 26.02
N GLN A 86 -25.65 1.69 27.08
CA GLN A 86 -25.25 1.92 28.48
C GLN A 86 -24.30 0.86 29.04
N ASN A 87 -24.08 -0.24 28.31
CA ASN A 87 -23.17 -1.31 28.71
C ASN A 87 -21.72 -0.81 28.81
N GLU A 88 -20.91 -1.47 29.63
CA GLU A 88 -19.48 -1.18 29.72
C GLU A 88 -18.78 -1.38 28.38
N ILE A 89 -17.82 -0.51 28.07
CA ILE A 89 -17.04 -0.61 26.83
C ILE A 89 -16.12 -1.81 26.96
N LYS A 90 -16.17 -2.73 26.01
CA LYS A 90 -15.35 -3.93 26.03
C LYS A 90 -15.02 -4.39 24.62
N CYS A 91 -13.73 -4.59 24.36
CA CYS A 91 -13.28 -5.12 23.09
C CYS A 91 -13.47 -6.63 23.04
N ILE A 92 -14.21 -7.14 22.06
CA ILE A 92 -14.37 -8.58 21.82
C ILE A 92 -13.05 -9.33 21.50
N ASN A 93 -12.01 -8.63 21.04
CA ASN A 93 -10.78 -9.29 20.56
C ASN A 93 -9.72 -9.38 21.67
N CYS A 94 -9.63 -8.38 22.55
CA CYS A 94 -8.63 -8.35 23.64
C CYS A 94 -9.23 -8.17 25.04
N SER A 95 -10.55 -8.05 25.16
CA SER A 95 -11.30 -7.83 26.41
C SER A 95 -10.97 -6.55 27.19
N GLN A 96 -10.27 -5.58 26.60
CA GLN A 96 -9.92 -4.30 27.23
C GLN A 96 -10.98 -3.21 26.99
N ASP A 97 -10.86 -2.09 27.72
CA ASP A 97 -11.81 -0.97 27.78
C ASP A 97 -11.75 -0.05 26.55
N HIS A 98 -12.00 -0.60 25.38
CA HIS A 98 -12.16 0.15 24.13
C HIS A 98 -13.05 -0.61 23.14
N TYR A 99 -13.58 0.09 22.13
CA TYR A 99 -14.40 -0.55 21.09
C TYR A 99 -13.59 -1.53 20.21
N ALA A 100 -14.29 -2.46 19.55
CA ALA A 100 -13.68 -3.40 18.63
C ALA A 100 -13.06 -2.69 17.41
N GLY A 101 -11.76 -2.89 17.19
CA GLY A 101 -11.01 -2.24 16.11
C GLY A 101 -10.37 -0.89 16.47
N HIS A 102 -10.37 -0.49 17.75
CA HIS A 102 -9.61 0.69 18.20
C HIS A 102 -8.15 0.59 17.78
N SER A 103 -7.55 1.69 17.32
CA SER A 103 -6.20 1.71 16.74
C SER A 103 -5.10 1.30 17.72
N ALA A 104 -5.32 1.53 19.01
CA ALA A 104 -4.42 1.13 20.08
C ALA A 104 -4.68 -0.29 20.62
N CYS A 105 -5.68 -1.02 20.10
CA CYS A 105 -5.92 -2.41 20.50
C CYS A 105 -4.69 -3.28 20.23
N PRO A 106 -4.22 -4.11 21.19
CA PRO A 106 -3.03 -4.94 21.01
C PRO A 106 -3.19 -5.96 19.86
N GLU A 107 -4.36 -6.58 19.74
CA GLU A 107 -4.68 -7.51 18.63
C GLU A 107 -4.62 -6.82 17.27
N VAL A 108 -5.20 -5.62 17.16
CA VAL A 108 -5.16 -4.80 15.95
C VAL A 108 -3.73 -4.43 15.58
N GLN A 109 -2.91 -4.07 16.56
CA GLN A 109 -1.49 -3.75 16.34
C GLN A 109 -0.70 -4.98 15.87
N GLN A 110 -0.93 -6.13 16.49
CA GLN A 110 -0.29 -7.40 16.13
C GLN A 110 -0.63 -7.82 14.70
N ILE A 111 -1.92 -7.80 14.33
CA ILE A 111 -2.36 -8.16 12.97
C ILE A 111 -1.78 -7.18 11.94
N ARG A 112 -1.79 -5.87 12.22
CA ARG A 112 -1.15 -4.88 11.32
C ARG A 112 0.34 -5.12 11.15
N ARG A 113 1.04 -5.52 12.21
CA ARG A 113 2.46 -5.88 12.14
C ARG A 113 2.67 -7.08 11.22
N GLN A 114 1.89 -8.15 11.40
CA GLN A 114 1.94 -9.35 10.56
C GLN A 114 1.63 -9.02 9.09
N ILE A 115 0.56 -8.27 8.82
CA ILE A 115 0.24 -7.85 7.44
C ILE A 115 1.39 -7.05 6.82
N SER A 116 1.97 -6.11 7.57
CA SER A 116 3.09 -5.29 7.09
C SER A 116 4.33 -6.14 6.79
N GLN A 117 4.61 -7.14 7.62
CA GLN A 117 5.72 -8.09 7.40
C GLN A 117 5.47 -8.94 6.15
N ASN A 118 4.30 -9.56 6.04
CA ASN A 118 3.92 -10.37 4.88
C ASN A 118 3.95 -9.57 3.57
N GLN A 119 3.53 -8.30 3.59
CA GLN A 119 3.62 -7.41 2.43
C GLN A 119 5.07 -7.13 2.03
N ARG A 120 5.96 -6.92 3.01
CA ARG A 120 7.39 -6.71 2.77
C ARG A 120 8.02 -7.97 2.16
N GLU A 121 7.74 -9.13 2.74
CA GLU A 121 8.26 -10.42 2.27
C GLU A 121 7.78 -10.74 0.86
N LYS A 122 6.48 -10.61 0.59
CA LYS A 122 5.93 -10.79 -0.77
C LYS A 122 6.61 -9.86 -1.76
N ARG A 123 6.81 -8.58 -1.41
CA ARG A 123 7.51 -7.63 -2.30
C ARG A 123 8.95 -8.07 -2.57
N THR A 124 9.69 -8.50 -1.54
CA THR A 124 11.05 -9.02 -1.70
C THR A 124 11.06 -10.26 -2.60
N GLN A 125 10.13 -11.19 -2.41
CA GLN A 125 10.05 -12.41 -3.20
C GLN A 125 9.73 -12.12 -4.67
N LEU A 126 8.82 -11.16 -4.95
CA LEU A 126 8.55 -10.72 -6.32
C LEU A 126 9.80 -10.14 -7.00
N LEU A 127 10.63 -9.37 -6.29
CA LEU A 127 11.88 -8.83 -6.83
C LEU A 127 12.88 -9.93 -7.14
N ILE A 128 13.02 -10.93 -6.26
CA ILE A 128 13.90 -12.09 -6.49
C ILE A 128 13.42 -12.88 -7.72
N ASN A 129 12.12 -13.14 -7.84
CA ASN A 129 11.58 -13.86 -8.99
C ASN A 129 11.82 -13.10 -10.30
N LEU A 130 11.62 -11.76 -10.30
CA LEU A 130 11.91 -10.92 -11.47
C LEU A 130 13.38 -10.95 -11.87
N GLU A 131 14.30 -11.03 -10.92
CA GLU A 131 15.73 -11.16 -11.18
C GLU A 131 16.06 -12.54 -11.77
N GLN A 132 15.48 -13.61 -11.22
CA GLN A 132 15.65 -14.97 -11.72
C GLN A 132 15.10 -15.13 -13.15
N ASP A 133 13.92 -14.59 -13.44
CA ASP A 133 13.34 -14.63 -14.80
C ASP A 133 14.24 -13.90 -15.81
N GLN A 134 14.82 -12.75 -15.43
CA GLN A 134 15.79 -12.04 -16.26
C GLN A 134 17.07 -12.86 -16.50
N GLN A 135 17.60 -13.52 -15.47
CA GLN A 135 18.78 -14.39 -15.59
C GLN A 135 18.49 -15.63 -16.46
N LEU A 136 17.29 -16.23 -16.35
CA LEU A 136 16.88 -17.35 -17.21
C LEU A 136 16.75 -16.93 -18.68
N HIS A 137 16.18 -15.75 -18.94
CA HIS A 137 16.12 -15.20 -20.31
C HIS A 137 17.51 -14.87 -20.86
N TYR A 138 18.45 -14.39 -20.03
CA TYR A 138 19.83 -14.14 -20.44
C TYR A 138 20.56 -15.45 -20.79
N ASN A 139 20.41 -16.48 -19.95
CA ASN A 139 21.08 -17.77 -20.16
C ASN A 139 20.50 -18.58 -21.33
N ASN A 140 19.19 -18.49 -21.60
CA ASN A 140 18.57 -19.12 -22.79
C ASN A 140 18.91 -18.38 -24.10
N ASN A 141 19.23 -17.08 -24.06
CA ASN A 141 19.64 -16.28 -25.22
C ASN A 141 21.16 -16.27 -25.45
N ASN A 142 21.89 -17.30 -25.02
CA ASN A 142 23.20 -17.62 -25.62
C ASN A 142 23.08 -18.14 -27.08
N GLN A 143 21.90 -18.03 -27.70
CA GLN A 143 21.77 -17.88 -29.14
C GLN A 143 22.07 -16.42 -29.50
N SER A 144 23.19 -16.21 -30.18
CA SER A 144 23.70 -14.94 -30.70
C SER A 144 22.59 -13.92 -31.00
N PHE A 145 22.75 -12.69 -30.49
CA PHE A 145 21.95 -11.52 -30.85
C PHE A 145 21.69 -11.55 -32.37
N PRO A 146 20.43 -11.47 -32.86
CA PRO A 146 20.16 -11.55 -34.28
C PRO A 146 20.97 -10.46 -34.97
N GLN A 147 21.93 -10.89 -35.78
CA GLN A 147 22.70 -9.99 -36.63
C GLN A 147 21.69 -9.34 -37.55
N LEU A 148 21.47 -8.04 -37.39
CA LEU A 148 20.72 -7.28 -38.39
C LEU A 148 21.41 -7.54 -39.73
N PRO A 149 20.66 -7.88 -40.79
CA PRO A 149 21.27 -8.03 -42.10
C PRO A 149 22.01 -6.74 -42.38
N SER A 150 23.33 -6.83 -42.53
CA SER A 150 24.18 -5.74 -42.95
C SER A 150 23.85 -5.44 -44.40
N THR A 151 22.74 -4.74 -44.62
CA THR A 151 22.44 -4.13 -45.90
C THR A 151 23.55 -3.12 -46.13
N SER A 152 24.34 -3.39 -47.17
CA SER A 152 25.40 -2.55 -47.68
C SER A 152 24.98 -1.09 -47.69
N ILE A 153 25.60 -0.29 -46.82
CA ILE A 153 25.57 1.17 -46.90
C ILE A 153 26.46 1.56 -48.08
N GLN A 154 26.00 1.34 -49.29
CA GLN A 154 26.56 1.96 -50.49
C GLN A 154 25.41 2.12 -51.49
N GLN A 155 25.14 3.40 -51.81
CA GLN A 155 24.11 3.91 -52.71
C GLN A 155 22.74 4.18 -52.10
N GLN A 156 22.66 5.27 -51.32
CA GLN A 156 21.66 6.33 -51.52
C GLN A 156 22.03 7.57 -50.70
N GLN A 157 23.21 8.13 -50.97
CA GLN A 157 23.45 9.56 -50.75
C GLN A 157 23.14 10.26 -52.06
N GLN A 158 21.90 10.71 -52.21
CA GLN A 158 21.48 11.93 -52.94
C GLN A 158 19.97 11.86 -53.17
N GLN A 159 19.21 12.39 -52.20
CA GLN A 159 18.05 13.26 -52.44
C GLN A 159 17.50 13.81 -51.11
N GLN A 160 17.94 15.04 -50.82
CA GLN A 160 17.14 16.17 -50.33
C GLN A 160 16.07 15.96 -49.22
N HIS A 161 16.39 16.60 -48.08
CA HIS A 161 15.51 17.49 -47.29
C HIS A 161 14.12 16.99 -46.84
N GLN A 162 13.98 16.66 -45.55
CA GLN A 162 13.29 17.46 -44.53
C GLN A 162 13.25 16.71 -43.17
N PRO A 163 13.42 17.39 -42.01
CA PRO A 163 13.22 16.77 -40.72
C PRO A 163 11.73 16.76 -40.36
N GLN A 164 11.03 15.64 -40.58
CA GLN A 164 9.75 15.42 -39.91
C GLN A 164 10.03 14.95 -38.48
N ARG A 165 9.80 15.84 -37.51
CA ARG A 165 9.80 15.53 -36.09
C ARG A 165 8.67 14.55 -35.78
N TYR A 166 8.99 13.27 -35.62
CA TYR A 166 8.08 12.36 -34.93
C TYR A 166 8.26 12.52 -33.43
N SER A 167 7.34 13.25 -32.80
CA SER A 167 7.14 13.24 -31.36
C SER A 167 6.33 12.00 -30.98
N SER A 168 6.98 10.93 -30.54
CA SER A 168 6.32 9.87 -29.79
C SER A 168 6.50 10.13 -28.30
N GLN A 169 5.60 10.92 -27.73
CA GLN A 169 5.43 10.98 -26.27
C GLN A 169 4.98 9.59 -25.79
N PRO A 170 5.64 8.98 -24.79
CA PRO A 170 5.17 7.72 -24.21
C PRO A 170 3.83 7.97 -23.50
N GLN A 171 2.79 7.24 -23.90
CA GLN A 171 1.48 7.36 -23.27
C GLN A 171 1.53 6.87 -21.82
N THR A 172 1.03 7.70 -20.91
CA THR A 172 0.97 7.37 -19.49
C THR A 172 -0.29 6.57 -19.19
N TYR A 173 -0.25 5.77 -18.13
CA TYR A 173 -1.37 4.91 -17.70
C TYR A 173 -2.71 5.66 -17.56
N ALA A 174 -2.68 6.95 -17.23
CA ALA A 174 -3.87 7.80 -17.13
C ALA A 174 -4.59 8.02 -18.48
N SER A 175 -3.87 8.11 -19.61
CA SER A 175 -4.50 8.31 -20.92
C SER A 175 -5.17 7.05 -21.45
N ILE A 176 -4.68 5.87 -21.06
CA ILE A 176 -5.26 4.58 -21.43
C ILE A 176 -6.63 4.37 -20.76
N ILE A 177 -6.77 4.79 -19.48
CA ILE A 177 -8.03 4.65 -18.75
C ILE A 177 -9.11 5.57 -19.34
N GLN A 178 -8.78 6.80 -19.74
CA GLN A 178 -9.75 7.73 -20.34
C GLN A 178 -10.31 7.22 -21.67
N ALA A 179 -9.48 6.59 -22.51
CA ALA A 179 -9.92 6.01 -23.78
C ALA A 179 -10.91 4.84 -23.59
N GLN A 180 -10.74 4.03 -22.55
CA GLN A 180 -11.66 2.92 -22.25
C GLN A 180 -13.03 3.40 -21.74
N THR A 181 -13.06 4.55 -21.05
CA THR A 181 -14.31 5.13 -20.53
C THR A 181 -15.23 5.67 -21.63
N GLN A 182 -14.71 6.02 -22.80
CA GLN A 182 -15.50 6.59 -23.91
C GLN A 182 -16.18 5.53 -24.79
N HIS A 183 -15.76 4.26 -24.76
CA HIS A 183 -16.38 3.19 -25.54
C HIS A 183 -17.58 2.51 -24.86
N GLN A 184 -17.95 2.88 -23.63
CA GLN A 184 -19.12 2.31 -22.93
C GLN A 184 -20.37 3.21 -22.94
N GLN A 185 -20.37 4.33 -23.67
CA GLN A 185 -21.55 5.20 -23.80
C GLN A 185 -22.03 5.26 -25.25
N GLN A 186 -22.68 4.18 -25.72
CA GLN A 186 -23.67 4.29 -26.80
C GLN A 186 -25.04 3.92 -26.23
N PRO A 187 -26.07 4.79 -26.37
CA PRO A 187 -27.40 4.50 -25.87
C PRO A 187 -28.13 3.52 -26.80
N HIS A 188 -28.70 2.47 -26.22
CA HIS A 188 -29.77 1.67 -26.82
C HIS A 188 -30.96 2.59 -27.13
N LYS A 189 -31.29 2.74 -28.42
CA LYS A 189 -32.61 3.22 -28.85
C LYS A 189 -33.58 2.04 -28.71
N ASN A 190 -34.63 2.22 -27.91
CA ASN A 190 -35.79 1.33 -27.91
C ASN A 190 -36.88 2.00 -28.77
N ASP A 191 -37.33 1.26 -29.79
CA ASP A 191 -38.68 1.34 -30.35
C ASP A 191 -39.62 0.44 -29.53
#